data_AF-A0A928J3H4-F1
#
_entry.id   AF-A0A928J3H4-F1
#
_cell.length_a   1.000
_cell.length_b   1.000
_cell.length_c   1.000
_cell.angle_alpha   90.00
_cell.angle_beta   90.00
_cell.angle_gamma   90.00
#
_symmetry.space_group_name_H-M   'P 1'
#
loop_
_entity.id
_entity.type
_entity.pdbx_description
1 polymer ?
#
loop_
_entity_poly.entity_id
_entity_poly.type
_entity_poly.pdbx_seq_one_letter_code
_entity_poly.pdbx_strand_id
1 'polypeptide(L)'
;MCKREFINILRERLCGLPEKDVEERIGFYAEMIDDRMEEGLSEEQAVAAMGSAQDIASVILSEIPLTRLVKEKIKPKRRLRTWEIVLLALGCPIWLSLLLAAFAVGLSLYASVWAVAIACWSVFVSFVGGAFGGTVAGAVWLFANAPFGLLVIAAGLVSAGLSVYAFYGCRALTGGIGRLTRELLLGVKRCFLRKGERNA
;
A
#
# COMPACT_ATOMS: atom_id res chain seq x y z
N MET A 1 46.81 9.83 14.73
CA MET A 1 45.45 10.23 15.15
C MET A 1 45.41 10.16 16.67
N CYS A 2 44.79 11.14 17.33
CA CYS A 2 44.72 11.16 18.80
C CYS A 2 43.55 10.31 19.31
N LYS A 3 43.61 9.85 20.55
CA LYS A 3 42.55 9.02 21.18
C LYS A 3 41.15 9.63 21.03
N ARG A 4 41.02 10.95 21.28
CA ARG A 4 39.73 11.67 21.15
C ARG A 4 39.18 11.64 19.73
N GLU A 5 40.04 11.78 18.72
CA GLU A 5 39.63 11.74 17.31
C GLU A 5 39.12 10.35 16.93
N PHE A 6 39.84 9.31 17.35
CA PHE A 6 39.46 7.92 17.10
C PHE A 6 38.08 7.59 17.70
N ILE A 7 37.85 7.95 18.96
CA ILE A 7 36.57 7.71 19.65
C ILE A 7 35.43 8.52 19.02
N ASN A 8 35.68 9.76 18.62
CA ASN A 8 34.67 10.58 17.95
C ASN A 8 34.25 9.98 16.61
N ILE A 9 35.21 9.52 15.80
CA ILE A 9 34.94 8.86 14.52
C ILE A 9 34.15 7.55 14.75
N LEU A 10 34.54 6.77 15.76
CA LEU A 10 33.84 5.53 16.10
C LEU A 10 32.39 5.81 16.55
N ARG A 11 32.16 6.84 17.37
CA ARG A 11 30.82 7.28 17.80
C ARG A 11 29.95 7.70 16.62
N GLU A 12 30.51 8.48 15.69
CA GLU A 12 29.80 8.96 14.52
C GLU A 12 29.38 7.80 13.60
N ARG A 13 30.24 6.79 13.46
CA ARG A 13 29.93 5.59 12.66
C ARG A 13 28.93 4.65 13.33
N LEU A 14 28.89 4.62 14.67
CA LEU A 14 27.96 3.79 15.43
C LEU A 14 26.63 4.50 15.77
N CYS A 15 26.36 5.70 15.23
CA CYS A 15 25.14 6.47 15.54
C CYS A 15 23.81 5.76 15.19
N GLY A 16 23.85 4.68 14.41
CA GLY A 16 22.68 3.85 14.09
C GLY A 16 22.27 2.86 15.18
N LEU A 17 23.06 2.74 16.25
CA LEU A 17 22.86 1.79 17.35
C LEU A 17 22.22 2.43 18.58
N PRO A 18 21.69 1.62 19.52
CA PRO A 18 21.21 2.10 20.81
C PRO A 18 22.33 2.83 21.58
N GLU A 19 22.05 4.01 22.16
CA GLU A 19 23.07 4.81 22.87
C GLU A 19 23.84 4.02 23.93
N LYS A 20 23.17 3.10 24.63
CA LYS A 20 23.81 2.25 25.63
C LYS A 20 24.88 1.33 25.02
N ASP A 21 24.57 0.72 23.88
CA ASP A 21 25.49 -0.17 23.18
C ASP A 21 26.66 0.62 22.57
N VAL A 22 26.38 1.84 22.08
CA VAL A 22 27.41 2.77 21.57
C VAL A 22 28.40 3.13 22.69
N GLU A 23 27.91 3.51 23.87
CA GLU A 23 28.75 3.91 25.00
C GLU A 23 29.55 2.72 25.56
N GLU A 24 28.96 1.52 25.62
CA GLU A 24 29.66 0.30 26.04
C GLU A 24 30.82 -0.04 25.09
N ARG A 25 30.59 0.01 23.78
CA ARG A 25 31.63 -0.27 22.78
C ARG A 25 32.72 0.80 22.80
N ILE A 26 32.34 2.07 22.87
CA ILE A 26 33.30 3.17 23.00
C ILE A 26 34.16 3.02 24.26
N GLY A 27 33.54 2.69 25.40
CA GLY A 27 34.25 2.47 26.66
C GLY A 27 35.28 1.36 26.56
N PHE A 28 34.90 0.21 25.97
CA PHE A 28 35.82 -0.92 25.75
C PHE A 28 37.04 -0.52 24.90
N TYR A 29 36.83 0.18 23.78
CA TYR A 29 37.93 0.62 22.92
C TYR A 29 38.78 1.73 23.57
N ALA A 30 38.19 2.57 24.41
CA ALA A 30 38.92 3.59 25.16
C ALA A 30 39.83 2.97 26.22
N GLU A 31 39.35 1.97 26.96
CA GLU A 31 40.11 1.21 27.96
C GLU A 31 41.26 0.45 27.31
N MET A 32 41.03 -0.22 26.18
CA MET A 32 42.10 -0.89 25.43
C MET A 32 43.20 0.06 24.91
N ILE A 33 42.87 1.32 24.65
CA ILE A 33 43.86 2.34 24.28
C ILE A 33 44.62 2.80 25.54
N ASP A 34 43.93 2.96 26.66
CA ASP A 34 44.52 3.32 27.95
C ASP A 34 45.53 2.27 28.43
N ASP A 35 45.18 0.98 28.39
CA ASP A 35 46.06 -0.12 28.76
C ASP A 35 47.40 -0.08 27.98
N ARG A 36 47.32 0.21 26.67
CA ARG A 36 48.49 0.30 25.80
C ARG A 36 49.36 1.52 26.11
N MET A 37 48.75 2.63 26.51
CA MET A 37 49.49 3.80 26.96
C MET A 37 50.19 3.54 28.30
N GLU A 38 49.57 2.79 29.20
CA GLU A 38 50.18 2.37 30.46
C GLU A 38 51.36 1.41 30.25
N GLU A 39 51.35 0.61 29.18
CA GLU A 39 52.49 -0.21 28.71
C GLU A 39 53.65 0.61 28.10
N GLY A 40 53.51 1.94 28.00
CA GLY A 40 54.57 2.85 27.56
C GLY A 40 54.52 3.25 26.09
N LEU A 41 53.45 2.93 25.36
CA LEU A 41 53.23 3.40 23.99
C LEU A 41 52.73 4.85 23.98
N SER A 42 53.12 5.63 22.98
CA SER A 42 52.50 6.94 22.77
C SER A 42 51.04 6.79 22.31
N GLU A 43 50.18 7.76 22.59
CA GLU A 43 48.76 7.79 22.16
C GLU A 43 48.58 7.38 20.69
N GLU A 44 49.45 7.88 19.82
CA GLU A 44 49.39 7.66 18.38
C GLU A 44 49.73 6.21 18.01
N GLN A 45 50.67 5.60 18.72
CA GLN A 45 51.06 4.20 18.53
C GLN A 45 50.01 3.25 19.10
N ALA A 46 49.43 3.58 20.26
CA ALA A 46 48.35 2.83 20.87
C ALA A 46 47.11 2.79 19.97
N VAL A 47 46.75 3.93 19.35
CA VAL A 47 45.63 3.98 18.39
C VAL A 47 45.98 3.28 17.07
N ALA A 48 47.21 3.40 16.57
CA ALA A 48 47.64 2.69 15.36
C ALA A 48 47.57 1.16 15.53
N ALA A 49 47.84 0.65 16.72
CA ALA A 49 47.75 -0.79 17.04
C ALA A 49 46.31 -1.32 17.06
N MET A 50 45.30 -0.47 17.26
CA MET A 50 43.89 -0.86 17.23
C MET A 50 43.36 -1.07 15.80
N GLY A 51 43.99 -0.46 14.80
CA GLY A 51 43.53 -0.44 13.42
C GLY A 51 42.63 0.77 13.11
N SER A 52 41.97 0.76 11.96
CA SER A 52 41.14 1.90 11.55
C SER A 52 39.79 1.90 12.26
N ALA A 53 39.34 3.06 12.74
CA ALA A 53 38.03 3.23 13.37
C ALA A 53 36.87 2.81 12.43
N GLN A 54 37.10 2.87 11.12
CA GLN A 54 36.12 2.53 10.09
C GLN A 54 35.94 1.02 9.97
N ASP A 55 37.05 0.27 9.96
CA ASP A 55 37.01 -1.20 9.90
C ASP A 55 36.35 -1.74 11.18
N ILE A 56 36.72 -1.19 12.33
CA ILE A 56 36.14 -1.55 13.63
C ILE A 56 34.62 -1.30 13.65
N ALA A 57 34.18 -0.13 13.19
CA ALA A 57 32.74 0.16 13.12
C ALA A 57 32.00 -0.81 12.18
N SER A 58 32.61 -1.18 11.05
CA SER A 58 32.01 -2.11 10.10
C SER A 58 31.85 -3.52 10.67
N VAL A 59 32.84 -4.00 11.44
CA VAL A 59 32.80 -5.29 12.13
C VAL A 59 31.69 -5.27 13.19
N ILE A 60 31.65 -4.24 14.04
CA ILE A 60 30.61 -4.10 15.08
C ILE A 60 29.20 -4.07 14.47
N LEU A 61 29.01 -3.36 13.35
CA LEU A 61 27.73 -3.31 12.65
C LEU A 61 27.34 -4.66 12.02
N SER A 62 28.31 -5.45 11.56
CA SER A 62 28.07 -6.76 10.97
C SER A 62 27.69 -7.84 11.99
N GLU A 63 28.19 -7.74 13.22
CA GLU A 63 27.89 -8.69 14.30
C GLU A 63 26.50 -8.51 14.92
N ILE A 64 25.89 -7.33 14.73
CA ILE A 64 24.62 -6.99 15.38
C ILE A 64 23.46 -7.31 14.43
N PRO A 65 22.62 -8.31 14.76
CA PRO A 65 21.51 -8.68 13.90
C PRO A 65 20.49 -7.55 13.85
N LEU A 66 19.99 -7.22 12.66
CA LEU A 66 18.97 -6.18 12.42
C LEU A 66 17.73 -6.34 13.33
N THR A 67 17.44 -7.56 13.76
CA THR A 67 16.34 -7.85 14.71
C THR A 67 16.52 -7.19 16.06
N ARG A 68 17.75 -7.01 16.57
CA ARG A 68 18.04 -6.25 17.80
C ARG A 68 17.79 -4.75 17.60
N LEU A 69 18.25 -4.19 16.49
CA LEU A 69 18.08 -2.78 16.15
C LEU A 69 16.60 -2.40 16.00
N VAL A 70 15.82 -3.26 15.34
CA VAL A 70 14.37 -3.09 15.19
C VAL A 70 13.67 -3.21 16.55
N LYS A 71 14.05 -4.17 17.39
CA LYS A 71 13.43 -4.39 18.71
C LYS A 71 13.68 -3.24 19.68
N GLU A 72 14.84 -2.59 19.60
CA GLU A 72 15.18 -1.42 20.42
C GLU A 72 14.46 -0.16 19.94
N LYS A 73 14.42 0.10 18.61
CA LYS A 73 13.69 1.25 18.02
C LYS A 73 12.17 1.16 18.23
N ILE A 74 11.65 -0.06 18.39
CA ILE A 74 10.23 -0.34 18.65
C ILE A 74 9.89 -0.24 20.13
N LYS A 75 10.84 -0.08 21.06
CA LYS A 75 10.50 0.18 22.47
C LYS A 75 9.56 1.39 22.54
N PRO A 76 8.29 1.20 22.90
CA PRO A 76 7.33 2.29 22.86
C PRO A 76 7.77 3.32 23.90
N LYS A 77 8.20 4.50 23.43
CA LYS A 77 8.64 5.63 24.27
C LYS A 77 7.51 6.18 25.15
N ARG A 78 6.28 5.67 24.98
CA ARG A 78 5.08 6.08 25.70
C ARG A 78 4.53 4.88 26.48
N ARG A 79 4.61 4.96 27.80
CA ARG A 79 3.89 4.07 28.71
C ARG A 79 2.42 4.49 28.67
N LEU A 80 1.63 3.89 27.78
CA LEU A 80 0.18 4.11 27.75
C LEU A 80 -0.38 3.79 29.13
N ARG A 81 -1.21 4.68 29.68
CA ARG A 81 -1.82 4.43 30.99
C ARG A 81 -2.68 3.17 30.89
N THR A 82 -2.72 2.35 31.94
CA THR A 82 -3.53 1.11 31.97
C THR A 82 -4.98 1.37 31.56
N TRP A 83 -5.55 2.52 31.93
CA TRP A 83 -6.90 2.91 31.52
C TRP A 83 -7.03 3.18 30.01
N GLU A 84 -6.02 3.78 29.36
CA GLU A 84 -6.01 3.95 27.90
C GLU A 84 -5.91 2.60 27.18
N ILE A 85 -5.13 1.66 27.72
CA ILE A 85 -5.03 0.30 27.18
C ILE A 85 -6.36 -0.43 27.34
N VAL A 86 -7.05 -0.28 28.48
CA VAL A 86 -8.39 -0.86 28.69
C VAL A 86 -9.43 -0.22 27.76
N LEU A 87 -9.40 1.12 27.60
CA LEU A 87 -10.25 1.81 26.62
C LEU A 87 -9.95 1.37 25.19
N LEU A 88 -8.68 1.15 24.86
CA LEU A 88 -8.24 0.70 23.55
C LEU A 88 -8.56 -0.78 23.32
N ALA A 89 -8.53 -1.62 24.35
CA ALA A 89 -8.87 -3.03 24.29
C ALA A 89 -10.39 -3.25 24.18
N LEU A 90 -11.20 -2.47 24.90
CA LEU A 90 -12.66 -2.42 24.74
C LEU A 90 -13.07 -1.66 23.47
N GLY A 91 -12.26 -0.70 23.05
CA GLY A 91 -12.40 0.01 21.79
C GLY A 91 -11.98 -0.82 20.59
N CYS A 92 -11.05 -1.76 20.75
CA CYS A 92 -10.56 -2.64 19.67
C CYS A 92 -11.69 -3.36 18.93
N PRO A 93 -12.65 -4.04 19.61
CA PRO A 93 -13.79 -4.64 18.91
C PRO A 93 -14.69 -3.60 18.25
N ILE A 94 -14.83 -2.40 18.83
CA ILE A 94 -15.64 -1.31 18.25
C ILE A 94 -14.96 -0.74 16.99
N TRP A 95 -13.66 -0.45 17.03
CA TRP A 95 -12.87 0.05 15.91
C TRP A 95 -12.77 -0.99 14.80
N LEU A 96 -12.61 -2.27 15.14
CA LEU A 96 -12.65 -3.37 14.19
C LEU A 96 -14.02 -3.45 13.50
N SER A 97 -15.10 -3.40 14.27
CA SER A 97 -16.47 -3.42 13.75
C SER A 97 -16.75 -2.21 12.86
N LEU A 98 -16.27 -1.02 13.25
CA LEU A 98 -16.44 0.22 12.51
C LEU A 98 -15.65 0.21 11.19
N LEU A 99 -14.42 -0.31 11.22
CA LEU A 99 -13.59 -0.46 10.03
C LEU A 99 -14.20 -1.48 9.07
N LEU A 100 -14.71 -2.60 9.60
CA LEU A 100 -15.42 -3.59 8.80
C LEU A 100 -16.69 -3.00 8.17
N ALA A 101 -17.47 -2.22 8.92
CA ALA A 101 -18.64 -1.54 8.41
C ALA A 101 -18.29 -0.52 7.30
N ALA A 102 -17.26 0.29 7.51
CA ALA A 102 -16.78 1.25 6.50
C ALA A 102 -16.30 0.54 5.23
N PHE A 103 -15.59 -0.58 5.38
CA PHE A 103 -15.15 -1.42 4.26
C PHE A 103 -16.34 -2.02 3.51
N ALA A 104 -17.34 -2.55 4.23
CA ALA A 104 -18.56 -3.10 3.65
C ALA A 104 -19.35 -2.05 2.87
N VAL A 105 -19.47 -0.82 3.39
CA VAL A 105 -20.12 0.30 2.68
C VAL A 105 -19.34 0.65 1.41
N GLY A 106 -18.02 0.75 1.48
CA GLY A 106 -17.19 1.02 0.31
C GLY A 106 -17.33 -0.05 -0.77
N LEU A 107 -17.34 -1.33 -0.38
CA LEU A 107 -17.54 -2.45 -1.30
C LEU A 107 -18.95 -2.47 -1.89
N SER A 108 -19.97 -2.14 -1.09
CA SER A 108 -21.37 -2.03 -1.55
C SER A 108 -21.54 -0.93 -2.60
N LEU A 109 -20.96 0.26 -2.37
CA LEU A 109 -20.97 1.35 -3.34
C LEU A 109 -20.22 0.99 -4.62
N TYR A 110 -19.09 0.30 -4.50
CA TYR A 110 -18.37 -0.17 -5.67
C TYR A 110 -19.18 -1.20 -6.46
N ALA A 111 -19.79 -2.17 -5.76
CA ALA A 111 -20.62 -3.19 -6.36
C ALA A 111 -21.86 -2.60 -7.05
N SER A 112 -22.51 -1.59 -6.45
CA SER A 112 -23.69 -0.95 -7.05
C SER A 112 -23.34 -0.20 -8.34
N VAL A 113 -22.19 0.49 -8.39
CA VAL A 113 -21.70 1.15 -9.59
C VAL A 113 -21.45 0.14 -10.72
N TRP A 114 -20.84 -1.00 -10.41
CA TRP A 114 -20.63 -2.07 -11.40
C TRP A 114 -21.92 -2.80 -11.77
N ALA A 115 -22.86 -2.95 -10.85
CA ALA A 115 -24.18 -3.54 -11.14
C ALA A 115 -24.96 -2.69 -12.15
N VAL A 116 -24.91 -1.36 -12.05
CA VAL A 116 -25.51 -0.46 -13.06
C VAL A 116 -24.84 -0.65 -14.42
N ALA A 117 -23.52 -0.77 -14.46
CA ALA A 117 -22.82 -1.05 -15.72
C ALA A 117 -23.29 -2.39 -16.34
N ILE A 118 -23.33 -3.46 -15.55
CA ILE A 118 -23.80 -4.78 -15.99
C ILE A 118 -25.25 -4.72 -16.47
N ALA A 119 -26.12 -4.00 -15.75
CA ALA A 119 -27.53 -3.83 -16.14
C ALA A 119 -27.65 -3.14 -17.51
N CYS A 120 -26.88 -2.07 -17.75
CA CYS A 120 -26.84 -1.42 -19.06
C CYS A 120 -26.36 -2.37 -20.17
N TRP A 121 -25.33 -3.17 -19.91
CA TRP A 121 -24.86 -4.20 -20.86
C TRP A 121 -25.90 -5.31 -21.09
N SER A 122 -26.65 -5.71 -20.07
CA SER A 122 -27.73 -6.71 -20.17
C SER A 122 -28.89 -6.21 -21.05
N VAL A 123 -29.25 -4.93 -20.92
CA VAL A 123 -30.23 -4.29 -21.80
C VAL A 123 -29.75 -4.32 -23.26
N PHE A 124 -28.47 -4.04 -23.51
CA PHE A 124 -27.89 -4.15 -24.84
C PHE A 124 -28.00 -5.57 -25.41
N VAL A 125 -27.61 -6.59 -24.63
CA VAL A 125 -27.74 -8.01 -25.05
C VAL A 125 -29.18 -8.36 -25.36
N SER A 126 -30.13 -7.87 -24.57
CA SER A 126 -31.57 -8.10 -24.78
C SER A 126 -32.07 -7.49 -26.10
N PHE A 127 -31.61 -6.29 -26.45
CA PHE A 127 -31.94 -5.67 -27.73
C PHE A 127 -31.33 -6.40 -28.92
N VAL A 128 -30.08 -6.85 -28.82
CA VAL A 128 -29.43 -7.64 -29.88
C VAL A 128 -30.11 -8.99 -30.07
N GLY A 129 -30.42 -9.67 -28.95
CA GLY A 129 -31.18 -10.91 -28.96
C GLY A 129 -32.59 -10.73 -29.53
N GLY A 130 -33.27 -9.62 -29.20
CA GLY A 130 -34.56 -9.25 -29.76
C GLY A 130 -34.52 -8.96 -31.26
N ALA A 131 -33.47 -8.30 -31.75
CA ALA A 131 -33.29 -8.05 -33.19
C ALA A 131 -33.07 -9.36 -33.96
N PHE A 132 -32.22 -10.25 -33.45
CA PHE A 132 -31.93 -11.53 -34.11
C PHE A 132 -33.12 -12.50 -34.01
N GLY A 133 -33.73 -12.62 -32.83
CA GLY A 133 -34.92 -13.43 -32.61
C GLY A 133 -36.12 -12.91 -33.41
N GLY A 134 -36.31 -11.59 -33.48
CA GLY A 134 -37.39 -10.94 -34.22
C GLY A 134 -37.25 -11.12 -35.73
N THR A 135 -36.04 -11.04 -36.29
CA THR A 135 -35.84 -11.28 -37.73
C THR A 135 -36.09 -12.74 -38.12
N VAL A 136 -35.60 -13.70 -37.33
CA VAL A 136 -35.83 -15.14 -37.57
C VAL A 136 -37.30 -15.51 -37.37
N ALA A 137 -37.91 -15.11 -36.25
CA ALA A 137 -39.31 -15.40 -35.96
C ALA A 137 -40.23 -14.71 -36.98
N GLY A 138 -39.94 -13.46 -37.35
CA GLY A 138 -40.67 -12.72 -38.36
C GLY A 138 -40.64 -13.39 -39.73
N ALA A 139 -39.49 -13.94 -40.16
CA ALA A 139 -39.37 -14.68 -41.41
C ALA A 139 -40.25 -15.94 -41.44
N VAL A 140 -40.36 -16.66 -40.32
CA VAL A 140 -41.26 -17.81 -40.19
C VAL A 140 -42.73 -17.39 -40.24
N TRP A 141 -43.09 -16.33 -39.51
CA TRP A 141 -44.45 -15.83 -39.45
C TRP A 141 -44.96 -15.20 -40.75
N LEU A 142 -44.07 -14.75 -41.65
CA LEU A 142 -44.46 -14.28 -42.98
C LEU A 142 -45.20 -15.34 -43.80
N PHE A 143 -44.86 -16.62 -43.63
CA PHE A 143 -45.52 -17.73 -44.33
C PHE A 143 -46.90 -18.10 -43.76
N ALA A 144 -47.15 -17.78 -42.49
CA ALA A 144 -48.42 -18.08 -41.82
C ALA A 144 -49.38 -16.87 -41.81
N ASN A 145 -48.87 -15.69 -41.43
CA ASN A 145 -49.61 -14.43 -41.33
C ASN A 145 -48.70 -13.27 -41.75
N ALA A 146 -48.74 -12.93 -43.05
CA ALA A 146 -47.93 -11.87 -43.64
C ALA A 146 -47.91 -10.53 -42.88
N PRO A 147 -49.05 -9.93 -42.45
CA PRO A 147 -49.01 -8.65 -41.73
C PRO A 147 -48.34 -8.77 -40.35
N PHE A 148 -48.51 -9.90 -39.65
CA PHE A 148 -47.89 -10.13 -38.36
C PHE A 148 -46.37 -10.36 -38.50
N GLY A 149 -45.94 -11.14 -39.48
CA GLY A 149 -44.52 -11.35 -39.77
C GLY A 149 -43.79 -10.04 -40.10
N LEU A 150 -44.41 -9.17 -40.90
CA LEU A 150 -43.83 -7.87 -41.26
C LEU A 150 -43.65 -6.93 -40.05
N LEU A 151 -44.62 -6.93 -39.12
CA LEU A 151 -44.52 -6.15 -37.87
C LEU A 151 -43.39 -6.65 -36.96
N VAL A 152 -43.19 -7.96 -36.85
CA VAL A 152 -42.12 -8.54 -36.02
C VAL A 152 -40.74 -8.24 -36.60
N ILE A 153 -40.59 -8.26 -37.93
CA ILE A 153 -39.35 -7.83 -38.61
C ILE A 153 -39.09 -6.34 -38.38
N ALA A 154 -40.12 -5.49 -38.49
CA ALA A 154 -40.00 -4.06 -38.23
C ALA A 154 -39.59 -3.78 -36.77
N ALA A 155 -40.16 -4.50 -35.80
CA ALA A 155 -39.77 -4.42 -34.39
C ALA A 155 -38.31 -4.90 -34.17
N GLY A 156 -37.88 -5.93 -34.90
CA GLY A 156 -36.49 -6.39 -34.93
C GLY A 156 -35.53 -5.31 -35.45
N LEU A 157 -35.92 -4.57 -36.48
CA LEU A 157 -35.12 -3.48 -37.04
C LEU A 157 -35.02 -2.26 -36.09
N VAL A 158 -36.13 -1.91 -35.43
CA VAL A 158 -36.16 -0.84 -34.42
C VAL A 158 -35.30 -1.21 -33.21
N SER A 159 -35.38 -2.45 -32.73
CA SER A 159 -34.52 -2.92 -31.63
C SER A 159 -33.04 -2.97 -32.01
N ALA A 160 -32.71 -3.32 -33.26
CA ALA A 160 -31.35 -3.20 -33.79
C ALA A 160 -30.87 -1.74 -33.77
N GLY A 161 -31.70 -0.79 -34.20
CA GLY A 161 -31.39 0.64 -34.15
C GLY A 161 -31.14 1.14 -32.73
N LEU A 162 -31.98 0.77 -31.77
CA LEU A 162 -31.80 1.12 -30.35
C LEU A 162 -30.52 0.53 -29.75
N SER A 163 -30.12 -0.68 -30.17
CA SER A 163 -28.93 -1.35 -29.66
C SER A 163 -27.65 -0.55 -29.95
N VAL A 164 -27.56 0.14 -31.10
CA VAL A 164 -26.40 0.97 -31.46
C VAL A 164 -26.27 2.16 -30.51
N TYR A 165 -27.37 2.85 -30.21
CA TYR A 165 -27.37 3.95 -29.24
C TYR A 165 -27.03 3.47 -27.83
N ALA A 166 -27.61 2.32 -27.42
CA ALA A 166 -27.31 1.71 -26.14
C ALA A 166 -25.82 1.34 -26.01
N PHE A 167 -25.18 0.88 -27.07
CA PHE A 167 -23.74 0.54 -27.07
C PHE A 167 -22.85 1.75 -26.78
N TYR A 168 -23.10 2.89 -27.43
CA TYR A 168 -22.34 4.12 -27.16
C TYR A 168 -22.58 4.62 -25.72
N GLY A 169 -23.83 4.55 -25.24
CA GLY A 169 -24.17 4.88 -23.85
C GLY A 169 -23.45 4.01 -22.83
N CYS A 170 -23.47 2.68 -23.02
CA CYS A 170 -22.79 1.72 -22.16
C CYS A 170 -21.28 1.94 -22.15
N ARG A 171 -20.67 2.16 -23.33
CA ARG A 171 -19.23 2.41 -23.46
C ARG A 171 -18.82 3.70 -22.76
N ALA A 172 -19.62 4.77 -22.86
CA ALA A 172 -19.38 6.03 -22.17
C ALA A 172 -19.48 5.85 -20.64
N LEU A 173 -20.49 5.12 -20.16
CA LEU A 173 -20.67 4.78 -18.74
C LEU A 173 -19.49 3.97 -18.18
N THR A 174 -19.10 2.88 -18.84
CA THR A 174 -17.95 2.06 -18.41
C THR A 174 -16.64 2.87 -18.45
N GLY A 175 -16.45 3.72 -19.47
CA GLY A 175 -15.32 4.63 -19.54
C GLY A 175 -15.30 5.67 -18.41
N GLY A 176 -16.46 6.24 -18.07
CA GLY A 176 -16.62 7.18 -16.95
C GLY A 176 -16.32 6.54 -15.60
N ILE A 177 -16.87 5.35 -15.35
CA ILE A 177 -16.61 4.56 -14.13
C ILE A 177 -15.10 4.26 -14.00
N GLY A 178 -14.45 3.82 -15.09
CA GLY A 178 -13.02 3.53 -15.08
C GLY A 178 -12.14 4.75 -14.78
N ARG A 179 -12.50 5.94 -15.28
CA ARG A 179 -11.79 7.20 -14.92
C ARG A 179 -11.96 7.52 -13.45
N LEU A 180 -13.18 7.42 -12.92
CA LEU A 180 -13.50 7.66 -11.51
C LEU A 180 -12.73 6.71 -10.59
N THR A 181 -12.68 5.41 -10.90
CA THR A 181 -11.87 4.44 -10.15
C THR A 181 -10.38 4.80 -10.18
N ARG A 182 -9.86 5.22 -11.34
CA ARG A 182 -8.44 5.62 -11.47
C ARG A 182 -8.13 6.86 -10.64
N GLU A 183 -9.01 7.86 -10.62
CA GLU A 183 -8.83 9.06 -9.81
C GLU A 183 -8.88 8.77 -8.32
N LEU A 184 -9.79 7.90 -7.86
CA LEU A 184 -9.83 7.45 -6.48
C LEU A 184 -8.53 6.74 -6.09
N LEU A 185 -8.03 5.82 -6.92
CA LEU A 185 -6.77 5.11 -6.68
C LEU A 185 -5.56 6.05 -6.65
N LEU A 186 -5.50 7.00 -7.58
CA LEU A 186 -4.43 8.00 -7.61
C LEU A 186 -4.52 8.96 -6.41
N GLY A 187 -5.73 9.33 -5.98
CA GLY A 187 -5.96 10.14 -4.78
C GLY A 187 -5.48 9.43 -3.52
N VAL A 188 -5.81 8.15 -3.35
CA VAL A 188 -5.30 7.32 -2.25
C VAL A 188 -3.78 7.22 -2.29
N LYS A 189 -3.19 6.95 -3.47
CA LYS A 189 -1.73 6.88 -3.64
C LYS A 189 -1.04 8.21 -3.30
N ARG A 190 -1.60 9.35 -3.73
CA ARG A 190 -1.08 10.69 -3.40
C ARG A 190 -1.15 10.97 -1.90
N CYS A 191 -2.23 10.56 -1.22
CA CYS A 191 -2.35 10.69 0.23
C CYS A 191 -1.29 9.87 0.98
N PHE A 192 -1.00 8.64 0.52
CA PHE A 192 0.05 7.81 1.10
C PHE A 192 1.46 8.39 0.89
N LEU A 193 1.76 8.85 -0.33
CA LEU A 193 3.07 9.45 -0.65
C LEU A 193 3.31 10.76 0.12
N ARG A 194 2.30 11.64 0.20
CA ARG A 194 2.38 12.90 0.97
C ARG A 194 2.57 12.68 2.47
N LYS A 195 2.19 11.51 2.99
CA LYS A 195 2.41 11.15 4.40
C LYS A 195 3.80 10.57 4.65
N GLY A 196 4.45 10.02 3.62
CA GLY A 196 5.85 9.59 3.66
C GLY A 196 6.82 10.77 3.74
N GLU A 197 6.59 11.83 2.98
CA GLU A 197 7.46 13.03 2.96
C GLU A 197 7.37 13.89 4.23
N ARG A 198 6.30 13.75 5.03
CA ARG A 198 6.16 14.50 6.29
C ARG A 198 6.80 13.78 7.48
N ASN A 199 7.22 12.52 7.29
CA ASN A 199 7.80 11.65 8.32
C ASN A 199 9.27 11.28 8.03
N ALA A 200 9.83 11.77 6.92
CA ALA A 200 11.26 11.70 6.58
C ALA A 200 11.89 13.07 6.87
#